data_AF-A0A7V6DNF8-F1
#
_entry.id   AF-A0A7V6DNF8-F1
#
_cell.length_a   1.000
_cell.length_b   1.000
_cell.length_c   1.000
_cell.angle_alpha   90.00
_cell.angle_beta   90.00
_cell.angle_gamma   90.00
#
_symmetry.space_group_name_H-M   'P 1'
#
loop_
_entity.id
_entity.type
_entity.pdbx_description
1 polymer ?
#
loop_
_entity_poly.entity_id
_entity_poly.type
_entity_poly.pdbx_seq_one_letter_code
_entity_poly.pdbx_strand_id
1 'polypeptide(L)'
;MRLASGEFLQEEMLLRGARPRVKAVLFPFDLDYGLGPGSGIFEHTQYGGEPGKLVLEEGVSSGSWTSPVMQTLSPALDTVVPVWDDQSSSGAKVYLRGAATPDQVSGASYTELLPLEASPLWPSFQVRVEFPAAGGSVSGLSFEGRLTIPESELISPGEVRVDLARDFSGLTSGRHILRLDNREAQWLPGGRNFSLLGLPFEEKRLILYHGFELPNGQVEWLPLYQGALTRLGNMTDGWQERHRVEVETEDWITHCLNRRLGAPAPEGERRPFMRGVYRARGELVQVTDPAVSAPARSGSGSAVLTVLGEYRGAVDTDFLLQITTSGEVGAATFSWSINNGQSWEKEGLTCGGADKPVTLSQGLAVFWQPGSGSDLVAGDRFTFTARAPVYHYRLAGAPFAAITTVYLNDEAVWEGVTAEPETGDIMVTGRSAQVSARVVKDNTTHPVDIMLDVLSEVGLKEAVNQESFDLAKSLTPEYAVGVCFENIPASQALREILRRTLYDLWVDFGEIKIRAYLGEE
;
A
#
# COMPACT_ATOMS: atom_id res chain seq x y z
N MET A 1 -50.80 34.61 -1.88
CA MET A 1 -49.92 35.30 -2.84
C MET A 1 -48.76 35.88 -2.02
N ARG A 2 -47.59 35.22 -2.02
CA ARG A 2 -46.43 35.70 -1.24
C ARG A 2 -45.78 36.84 -2.05
N LEU A 3 -45.56 37.99 -1.42
CA LEU A 3 -44.77 39.07 -2.01
C LEU A 3 -43.33 38.58 -2.14
N ALA A 4 -42.76 38.63 -3.34
CA ALA A 4 -41.35 38.34 -3.55
C ALA A 4 -40.51 39.30 -2.70
N SER A 5 -39.54 38.77 -1.96
CA SER A 5 -38.59 39.60 -1.22
C SER A 5 -37.74 40.41 -2.20
N GLY A 6 -37.21 41.55 -1.76
CA GLY A 6 -36.29 42.36 -2.57
C GLY A 6 -35.05 41.58 -3.04
N GLU A 7 -34.61 40.61 -2.24
CA GLU A 7 -33.51 39.68 -2.57
C GLU A 7 -33.86 38.77 -3.75
N PHE A 8 -35.06 38.19 -3.77
CA PHE A 8 -35.51 37.36 -4.89
C PHE A 8 -35.57 38.16 -6.20
N LEU A 9 -36.03 39.41 -6.16
CA LEU A 9 -36.06 40.27 -7.35
C LEU A 9 -34.65 40.70 -7.80
N GLN A 10 -33.71 40.89 -6.87
CA GLN A 10 -32.30 41.13 -7.21
C GLN A 10 -31.67 39.88 -7.85
N GLU A 11 -31.93 38.69 -7.30
CA GLU A 11 -31.45 37.42 -7.83
C GLU A 11 -32.06 37.12 -9.22
N GLU A 12 -33.36 37.36 -9.40
CA GLU A 12 -34.04 37.22 -10.69
C GLU A 12 -33.51 38.22 -11.73
N MET A 13 -33.14 39.44 -11.31
CA MET A 13 -32.52 40.43 -12.21
C MET A 13 -31.07 40.08 -12.56
N LEU A 14 -30.30 39.46 -11.67
CA LEU A 14 -28.94 38.98 -11.96
C LEU A 14 -28.94 37.88 -13.03
N LEU A 15 -29.98 37.03 -13.06
CA LEU A 15 -30.11 35.95 -14.03
C LEU A 15 -30.60 36.41 -15.41
N ARG A 16 -31.26 37.57 -15.52
CA ARG A 16 -31.74 38.13 -16.79
C ARG A 16 -30.58 38.71 -17.60
N GLY A 17 -30.02 37.89 -18.48
CA GLY A 17 -28.91 38.26 -19.36
C GLY A 17 -27.62 37.48 -19.10
N ALA A 18 -27.64 36.60 -18.08
CA ALA A 18 -26.54 35.70 -17.82
C ALA A 18 -26.32 34.75 -19.02
N ARG A 19 -25.08 34.63 -19.47
CA ARG A 19 -24.73 33.73 -20.58
C ARG A 19 -24.14 32.44 -20.04
N PRO A 20 -24.69 31.26 -20.38
CA PRO A 20 -24.08 30.01 -19.96
C PRO A 20 -22.70 29.88 -20.60
N ARG A 21 -21.73 29.45 -19.81
CA ARG A 21 -20.34 29.20 -20.22
C ARG A 21 -19.93 27.80 -19.83
N VAL A 22 -18.98 27.24 -20.57
CA VAL A 22 -18.38 25.94 -20.29
C VAL A 22 -16.88 26.11 -20.17
N LYS A 23 -16.28 25.42 -19.21
CA LYS A 23 -14.83 25.35 -19.05
C LYS A 23 -14.43 23.91 -18.79
N ALA A 24 -13.37 23.47 -19.45
CA ALA A 24 -12.78 22.16 -19.23
C ALA A 24 -11.33 22.35 -18.79
N VAL A 25 -10.92 21.66 -17.73
CA VAL A 25 -9.59 21.78 -17.14
C VAL A 25 -8.94 20.40 -17.08
N LEU A 26 -7.74 20.28 -17.65
CA LEU A 26 -6.90 19.09 -17.60
C LEU A 26 -5.80 19.24 -16.56
N PHE A 27 -5.54 18.19 -15.78
CA PHE A 27 -4.56 18.16 -14.69
C PHE A 27 -4.34 16.71 -14.23
N PRO A 28 -3.33 16.35 -13.44
CA PRO A 28 -2.18 17.17 -13.09
C PRO A 28 -1.19 17.30 -14.27
N PHE A 29 -0.54 18.45 -14.33
CA PHE A 29 0.72 18.63 -15.05
C PHE A 29 1.82 18.86 -14.02
N ASP A 30 2.82 17.99 -13.99
CA ASP A 30 3.97 18.20 -13.12
C ASP A 30 4.76 19.43 -13.60
N LEU A 31 4.82 20.47 -12.76
CA LEU A 31 5.54 21.68 -13.06
C LEU A 31 6.93 21.62 -12.47
N ASP A 32 7.95 21.59 -13.34
CA ASP A 32 9.31 21.82 -12.89
C ASP A 32 9.47 23.29 -12.46
N TYR A 33 9.81 23.47 -11.20
CA TYR A 33 10.10 24.77 -10.59
C TYR A 33 11.59 24.92 -10.27
N GLY A 34 12.43 24.02 -10.78
CA GLY A 34 13.89 24.14 -10.79
C GLY A 34 14.56 23.88 -9.46
N LEU A 35 13.93 23.19 -8.51
CA LEU A 35 14.59 22.82 -7.26
C LEU A 35 15.55 21.66 -7.48
N GLY A 36 16.84 21.92 -7.32
CA GLY A 36 17.89 20.92 -7.40
C GLY A 36 19.25 21.46 -6.96
N PRO A 37 20.29 20.60 -6.89
CA PRO A 37 21.63 21.03 -6.50
C PRO A 37 22.15 22.16 -7.40
N GLY A 38 22.45 23.32 -6.81
CA GLY A 38 22.97 24.49 -7.53
C GLY A 38 21.96 25.22 -8.43
N SER A 39 20.67 24.88 -8.36
CA SER A 39 19.62 25.54 -9.12
C SER A 39 18.86 26.57 -8.28
N GLY A 40 18.87 27.82 -8.73
CA GLY A 40 18.31 28.95 -7.99
C GLY A 40 19.33 29.59 -7.03
N ILE A 41 18.82 30.42 -6.13
CA ILE A 41 19.62 31.15 -5.13
C ILE A 41 19.23 30.61 -3.76
N PHE A 42 20.19 30.03 -3.07
CA PHE A 42 20.05 29.53 -1.72
C PHE A 42 20.62 30.55 -0.73
N GLU A 43 19.79 31.02 0.19
CA GLU A 43 20.17 31.90 1.31
C GLU A 43 19.95 31.13 2.60
N HIS A 44 21.01 30.56 3.19
CA HIS A 44 20.93 29.76 4.41
C HIS A 44 20.02 28.53 4.31
N THR A 45 19.85 28.01 3.09
CA THR A 45 19.09 26.80 2.79
C THR A 45 19.91 25.91 1.87
N GLN A 46 19.55 24.64 1.76
CA GLN A 46 20.18 23.71 0.84
C GLN A 46 19.17 22.69 0.31
N TYR A 47 19.45 22.15 -0.88
CA TYR A 47 18.68 21.04 -1.43
C TYR A 47 18.83 19.81 -0.52
N GLY A 48 17.69 19.23 -0.12
CA GLY A 48 17.65 18.15 0.87
C GLY A 48 18.03 16.76 0.36
N GLY A 49 18.48 16.65 -0.89
CA GLY A 49 18.89 15.39 -1.52
C GLY A 49 17.76 14.61 -2.21
N GLU A 50 16.50 15.01 -1.99
CA GLU A 50 15.29 14.37 -2.53
C GLU A 50 14.46 15.39 -3.32
N PRO A 51 13.75 14.99 -4.39
CA PRO A 51 12.85 15.88 -5.12
C PRO A 51 11.87 16.57 -4.18
N GLY A 52 11.72 17.89 -4.32
CA GLY A 52 10.83 18.67 -3.47
C GLY A 52 11.30 18.89 -2.04
N LYS A 53 12.53 18.52 -1.70
CA LYS A 53 13.07 18.71 -0.35
C LYS A 53 14.01 19.90 -0.27
N LEU A 54 13.70 20.81 0.65
CA LEU A 54 14.51 21.98 0.97
C LEU A 54 14.72 22.03 2.48
N VAL A 55 15.96 22.23 2.90
CA VAL A 55 16.35 22.18 4.31
C VAL A 55 17.05 23.48 4.68
N LEU A 56 16.71 24.03 5.85
CA LEU A 56 17.43 25.16 6.43
C LEU A 56 18.81 24.71 6.94
N GLU A 57 19.86 25.49 6.70
CA GLU A 57 21.21 25.19 7.20
C GLU A 57 21.25 25.10 8.73
N GLU A 58 22.14 24.28 9.28
CA GLU A 58 22.25 24.12 10.74
C GLU A 58 22.77 25.41 11.39
N GLY A 59 22.14 25.83 12.49
CA GLY A 59 22.57 26.99 13.28
C GLY A 59 22.10 28.37 12.78
N VAL A 60 21.32 28.43 11.70
CA VAL A 60 20.74 29.68 11.19
C VAL A 60 19.31 29.90 11.68
N SER A 61 18.93 31.17 11.87
CA SER A 61 17.61 31.55 12.39
C SER A 61 16.53 31.69 11.32
N SER A 62 16.91 31.80 10.06
CA SER A 62 16.01 31.99 8.92
C SER A 62 16.77 31.75 7.63
N GLY A 63 16.06 31.41 6.57
CA GLY A 63 16.65 31.22 5.26
C GLY A 63 15.60 31.28 4.16
N SER A 64 16.05 31.42 2.93
CA SER A 64 15.18 31.36 1.77
C SER A 64 15.84 30.63 0.60
N TRP A 65 15.01 30.10 -0.28
CA TRP A 65 15.43 29.64 -1.60
C TRP A 65 14.57 30.34 -2.64
N THR A 66 15.19 30.81 -3.71
CA THR A 66 14.48 31.39 -4.86
C THR A 66 14.84 30.60 -6.11
N SER A 67 13.85 30.06 -6.81
CA SER A 67 14.05 29.30 -8.04
C SER A 67 14.66 30.16 -9.15
N PRO A 68 15.24 29.56 -10.21
CA PRO A 68 15.41 30.28 -11.47
C PRO A 68 14.05 30.74 -12.03
N VAL A 69 14.06 31.66 -13.00
CA VAL A 69 12.84 32.00 -13.75
C VAL A 69 12.51 30.82 -14.67
N MET A 70 11.35 30.22 -14.42
CA MET A 70 10.83 29.10 -15.18
C MET A 70 9.83 29.59 -16.23
N GLN A 71 9.62 28.78 -17.26
CA GLN A 71 8.59 29.03 -18.26
C GLN A 71 7.63 27.85 -18.30
N THR A 72 6.33 28.15 -18.31
CA THR A 72 5.32 27.14 -18.61
C THR A 72 5.52 26.68 -20.05
N LEU A 73 5.26 25.41 -20.30
CA LEU A 73 5.34 24.85 -21.65
C LEU A 73 4.12 25.24 -22.52
N SER A 74 3.07 25.85 -21.94
CA SER A 74 1.89 26.35 -22.65
C SER A 74 1.25 27.52 -21.91
N PRO A 75 0.78 28.56 -22.62
CA PRO A 75 0.02 29.66 -22.00
C PRO A 75 -1.35 29.24 -21.46
N ALA A 76 -1.86 28.06 -21.86
CA ALA A 76 -3.12 27.51 -21.33
C ALA A 76 -2.94 26.88 -19.94
N LEU A 77 -1.70 26.67 -19.50
CA LEU A 77 -1.34 26.24 -18.15
C LEU A 77 -1.38 27.46 -17.24
N ASP A 78 -2.58 27.81 -16.79
CA ASP A 78 -2.91 29.11 -16.21
C ASP A 78 -3.16 29.07 -14.71
N THR A 79 -3.11 27.87 -14.13
CA THR A 79 -3.40 27.64 -12.72
C THR A 79 -2.41 26.63 -12.16
N VAL A 80 -2.03 26.81 -10.90
CA VAL A 80 -1.19 25.89 -10.16
C VAL A 80 -1.76 25.59 -8.78
N VAL A 81 -1.67 24.34 -8.34
CA VAL A 81 -1.99 23.91 -6.97
C VAL A 81 -0.70 23.40 -6.32
N PRO A 82 -0.16 24.12 -5.33
CA PRO A 82 1.06 23.72 -4.66
C PRO A 82 0.75 22.71 -3.54
N VAL A 83 1.61 21.71 -3.41
CA VAL A 83 1.53 20.65 -2.38
C VAL A 83 2.88 20.56 -1.70
N TRP A 84 2.90 20.54 -0.37
CA TRP A 84 4.10 20.27 0.40
C TRP A 84 3.77 19.83 1.83
N ASP A 85 4.72 19.11 2.44
CA ASP A 85 4.70 18.79 3.86
C ASP A 85 5.66 19.72 4.59
N ASP A 86 5.12 20.48 5.53
CA ASP A 86 5.90 21.37 6.38
C ASP A 86 6.35 20.65 7.65
N GLN A 87 7.67 20.52 7.83
CA GLN A 87 8.28 19.96 9.03
C GLN A 87 8.88 21.04 9.93
N SER A 88 8.65 22.32 9.63
CA SER A 88 9.10 23.42 10.45
C SER A 88 8.12 23.71 11.58
N SER A 89 8.64 24.11 12.74
CA SER A 89 7.81 24.53 13.88
C SER A 89 7.09 25.88 13.65
N SER A 90 7.52 26.65 12.65
CA SER A 90 7.11 28.05 12.45
C SER A 90 6.34 28.31 11.16
N GLY A 91 6.16 27.30 10.31
CA GLY A 91 5.51 27.48 9.02
C GLY A 91 6.51 27.87 7.93
N ALA A 92 6.84 26.99 7.00
CA ALA A 92 7.49 27.38 5.76
C ALA A 92 6.48 28.13 4.88
N LYS A 93 6.93 29.25 4.30
CA LYS A 93 6.09 30.06 3.41
C LYS A 93 6.53 29.88 1.97
N VAL A 94 5.59 29.55 1.10
CA VAL A 94 5.84 29.38 -0.33
C VAL A 94 5.19 30.54 -1.07
N TYR A 95 5.91 31.16 -1.98
CA TYR A 95 5.43 32.28 -2.77
C TYR A 95 5.62 32.02 -4.26
N LEU A 96 4.72 32.57 -5.05
CA LEU A 96 4.78 32.60 -6.51
C LEU A 96 4.75 34.03 -7.01
N ARG A 97 5.57 34.33 -8.00
CA ARG A 97 5.39 35.50 -8.87
C ARG A 97 5.48 35.08 -10.31
N GLY A 98 4.81 35.82 -11.19
CA GLY A 98 4.89 35.53 -12.61
C GLY A 98 4.55 36.72 -13.48
N ALA A 99 4.88 36.60 -14.76
CA ALA A 99 4.67 37.60 -15.79
C ALA A 99 4.54 36.94 -17.17
N ALA A 100 4.18 37.74 -18.18
CA ALA A 100 4.04 37.25 -19.55
C ALA A 100 5.38 36.91 -20.22
N THR A 101 6.48 37.55 -19.79
CA THR A 101 7.83 37.29 -20.31
C THR A 101 8.85 37.14 -19.16
N PRO A 102 9.97 36.42 -19.38
CA PRO A 102 10.97 36.19 -18.32
C PRO A 102 11.53 37.47 -17.70
N ASP A 103 11.82 38.49 -18.51
CA ASP A 103 12.44 39.75 -18.03
C ASP A 103 11.54 40.52 -17.05
N GLN A 104 10.22 40.33 -17.16
CA GLN A 104 9.24 41.00 -16.31
C GLN A 104 9.06 40.34 -14.93
N VAL A 105 9.44 39.07 -14.77
CA VAL A 105 9.22 38.32 -13.53
C VAL A 105 9.90 38.97 -12.34
N SER A 106 11.09 39.55 -12.54
CA SER A 106 11.85 40.23 -11.48
C SER A 106 11.13 41.44 -10.87
N GLY A 107 10.27 42.11 -11.62
CA GLY A 107 9.47 43.26 -11.17
C GLY A 107 8.08 42.90 -10.66
N ALA A 108 7.65 41.64 -10.80
CA ALA A 108 6.36 41.18 -10.28
C ALA A 108 6.41 40.97 -8.75
N SER A 109 5.27 41.21 -8.10
CA SER A 109 5.11 40.98 -6.66
C SER A 109 4.90 39.49 -6.37
N TYR A 110 5.44 39.03 -5.25
CA TYR A 110 5.18 37.69 -4.75
C TYR A 110 3.78 37.60 -4.14
N THR A 111 3.09 36.52 -4.47
CA THR A 111 1.83 36.09 -3.86
C THR A 111 2.11 34.87 -3.00
N GLU A 112 1.73 34.91 -1.73
CA GLU A 112 1.83 33.75 -0.82
C GLU A 112 0.87 32.67 -1.31
N LEU A 113 1.37 31.44 -1.40
CA LEU A 113 0.61 30.27 -1.76
C LEU A 113 0.15 29.55 -0.51
N LEU A 114 -1.04 28.98 -0.59
CA LEU A 114 -1.57 28.09 0.44
C LEU A 114 -1.57 26.65 -0.09
N PRO A 115 -1.20 25.64 0.73
CA PRO A 115 -1.21 24.26 0.30
C PRO A 115 -2.61 23.87 -0.19
N LEU A 116 -2.67 23.15 -1.31
CA LEU A 116 -3.90 22.66 -1.94
C LEU A 116 -4.85 23.75 -2.48
N GLU A 117 -4.46 25.03 -2.41
CA GLU A 117 -5.24 26.13 -2.97
C GLU A 117 -4.76 26.52 -4.37
N ALA A 118 -5.71 26.61 -5.31
CA ALA A 118 -5.41 26.99 -6.68
C ALA A 118 -5.01 28.47 -6.78
N SER A 119 -3.86 28.73 -7.41
CA SER A 119 -3.35 30.07 -7.67
C SER A 119 -3.13 30.29 -9.16
N PRO A 120 -3.28 31.53 -9.67
CA PRO A 120 -2.95 31.85 -11.06
C PRO A 120 -1.48 31.53 -11.37
N LEU A 121 -1.24 30.99 -12.57
CA LEU A 121 0.07 30.72 -13.13
C LEU A 121 0.28 31.57 -14.39
N TRP A 122 1.47 32.12 -14.53
CA TRP A 122 1.84 32.95 -15.69
C TRP A 122 2.83 32.22 -16.59
N PRO A 123 2.94 32.60 -17.88
CA PRO A 123 3.85 31.97 -18.83
C PRO A 123 5.31 31.90 -18.37
N SER A 124 5.76 32.90 -17.63
CA SER A 124 7.03 32.88 -16.92
C SER A 124 6.79 33.10 -15.43
N PHE A 125 7.41 32.28 -14.58
CA PHE A 125 7.18 32.33 -13.14
C PHE A 125 8.45 32.06 -12.34
N GLN A 126 8.42 32.39 -11.04
CA GLN A 126 9.48 32.12 -10.08
C GLN A 126 8.86 31.79 -8.72
N VAL A 127 9.43 30.77 -8.08
CA VAL A 127 9.01 30.30 -6.75
C VAL A 127 10.02 30.79 -5.72
N ARG A 128 9.52 31.17 -4.55
CA ARG A 128 10.35 31.44 -3.37
C ARG A 128 9.83 30.64 -2.19
N VAL A 129 10.73 30.04 -1.43
CA VAL A 129 10.42 29.37 -0.15
C VAL A 129 11.18 30.10 0.95
N GLU A 130 10.48 30.48 2.02
CA GLU A 130 11.05 31.18 3.17
C GLU A 130 10.82 30.38 4.45
N PHE A 131 11.86 30.30 5.29
CA PHE A 131 11.80 29.75 6.64
C PHE A 131 11.97 30.91 7.64
N PRO A 132 10.92 31.29 8.37
CA PRO A 132 10.96 32.46 9.26
C PRO A 132 11.68 32.20 10.59
N ALA A 133 11.92 30.94 10.97
CA ALA A 133 12.61 30.56 12.20
C ALA A 133 13.60 29.40 11.99
N ALA A 134 14.43 29.14 13.03
CA ALA A 134 15.42 28.07 13.04
C ALA A 134 14.78 26.68 12.97
N GLY A 135 15.49 25.73 12.34
CA GLY A 135 15.13 24.31 12.34
C GLY A 135 13.87 23.99 11.54
N GLY A 136 13.95 24.11 10.21
CA GLY A 136 12.83 23.79 9.31
C GLY A 136 13.27 23.07 8.04
N SER A 137 12.37 22.23 7.53
CA SER A 137 12.47 21.67 6.20
C SER A 137 11.09 21.57 5.58
N VAL A 138 11.05 21.72 4.27
CA VAL A 138 9.89 21.34 3.45
C VAL A 138 10.26 20.05 2.73
N SER A 139 9.34 19.10 2.70
CA SER A 139 9.44 17.89 1.88
C SER A 139 8.25 17.76 0.94
N GLY A 140 8.44 17.06 -0.17
CA GLY A 140 7.35 16.81 -1.12
C GLY A 140 6.81 18.08 -1.79
N LEU A 141 7.57 19.18 -1.82
CA LEU A 141 7.18 20.38 -2.55
C LEU A 141 6.96 20.01 -4.03
N SER A 142 5.75 20.20 -4.51
CA SER A 142 5.36 19.97 -5.89
C SER A 142 4.30 20.97 -6.30
N PHE A 143 4.19 21.19 -7.60
CA PHE A 143 3.28 22.17 -8.18
C PHE A 143 2.46 21.48 -9.26
N GLU A 144 1.18 21.22 -8.96
CA GLU A 144 0.24 20.66 -9.91
C GLU A 144 -0.26 21.78 -10.83
N GLY A 145 0.23 21.80 -12.06
CA GLY A 145 -0.30 22.65 -13.11
C GLY A 145 -1.66 22.16 -13.60
N ARG A 146 -2.55 23.11 -13.90
CA ARG A 146 -3.85 22.86 -14.52
C ARG A 146 -3.95 23.64 -15.82
N LEU A 147 -4.26 22.93 -16.90
CA LEU A 147 -4.47 23.49 -18.22
C LEU A 147 -5.95 23.76 -18.42
N THR A 148 -6.32 25.02 -18.65
CA THR A 148 -7.66 25.39 -19.09
C THR A 148 -7.76 25.24 -20.60
N ILE A 149 -8.65 24.37 -21.08
CA ILE A 149 -8.90 24.23 -22.51
C ILE A 149 -9.65 25.50 -22.98
N PRO A 150 -9.14 26.22 -24.00
CA PRO A 150 -9.83 27.38 -24.53
C PRO A 150 -11.25 27.04 -24.96
N GLU A 151 -12.23 27.87 -24.59
CA GLU A 151 -13.64 27.61 -24.91
C GLU A 151 -13.87 27.51 -26.43
N SER A 152 -13.05 28.19 -27.24
CA SER A 152 -13.05 28.07 -28.70
C SER A 152 -12.67 26.69 -29.23
N GLU A 153 -11.97 25.88 -28.44
CA GLU A 153 -11.63 24.49 -28.79
C GLU A 153 -12.72 23.50 -28.34
N LEU A 154 -13.67 23.90 -27.49
CA LEU A 154 -14.75 23.04 -27.02
C LEU A 154 -15.86 22.95 -28.07
N ILE A 155 -15.83 21.92 -28.92
CA ILE A 155 -16.88 21.68 -29.92
C ILE A 155 -18.18 21.24 -29.24
N SER A 156 -18.07 20.35 -28.25
CA SER A 156 -19.20 19.91 -27.45
C SER A 156 -18.72 19.49 -26.07
N PRO A 157 -19.36 19.97 -24.98
CA PRO A 157 -19.05 19.53 -23.64
C PRO A 157 -19.37 18.06 -23.41
N GLY A 158 -20.17 17.41 -24.28
CA GLY A 158 -20.60 16.02 -24.09
C GLY A 158 -21.74 15.85 -23.08
N GLU A 159 -22.21 14.61 -22.95
CA GLU A 159 -23.17 14.21 -21.92
C GLU A 159 -22.44 13.39 -20.84
N VAL A 160 -22.76 13.65 -19.57
CA VAL A 160 -22.33 12.79 -18.46
C VAL A 160 -23.36 11.67 -18.33
N ARG A 161 -22.94 10.43 -18.62
CA ARG A 161 -23.80 9.25 -18.50
C ARG A 161 -23.58 8.59 -17.15
N VAL A 162 -24.61 8.53 -16.33
CA VAL A 162 -24.58 7.83 -15.05
C VAL A 162 -25.38 6.54 -15.20
N ASP A 163 -24.70 5.40 -15.16
CA ASP A 163 -25.32 4.09 -15.27
C ASP A 163 -25.23 3.36 -13.93
N LEU A 164 -26.37 3.08 -13.32
CA LEU A 164 -26.43 2.23 -12.12
C LEU A 164 -26.68 0.78 -12.56
N ALA A 165 -25.70 -0.10 -12.36
CA ALA A 165 -25.92 -1.53 -12.55
C ALA A 165 -27.07 -2.00 -11.65
N ARG A 166 -28.04 -2.74 -12.22
CA ARG A 166 -29.28 -3.14 -11.52
C ARG A 166 -29.04 -4.02 -10.29
N ASP A 167 -27.92 -4.72 -10.25
CA ASP A 167 -27.47 -5.59 -9.17
C ASP A 167 -26.37 -4.93 -8.30
N PHE A 168 -26.08 -3.65 -8.55
CA PHE A 168 -24.96 -2.91 -7.97
C PHE A 168 -23.59 -3.60 -8.18
N SER A 169 -23.49 -4.56 -9.11
CA SER A 169 -22.24 -5.21 -9.47
C SER A 169 -21.55 -4.35 -10.55
N GLY A 170 -20.46 -3.69 -10.15
CA GLY A 170 -19.82 -2.66 -10.96
C GLY A 170 -20.45 -1.28 -10.73
N LEU A 171 -19.76 -0.44 -9.96
CA LEU A 171 -20.05 0.99 -9.95
C LEU A 171 -19.60 1.51 -11.32
N THR A 172 -20.53 1.96 -12.17
CA THR A 172 -20.18 2.72 -13.38
C THR A 172 -20.65 4.15 -13.15
N SER A 173 -20.01 4.86 -12.22
CA SER A 173 -20.28 6.30 -12.13
C SER A 173 -19.74 6.97 -13.39
N GLY A 174 -20.54 7.84 -13.99
CA GLY A 174 -20.13 8.84 -14.98
C GLY A 174 -19.17 8.39 -16.08
N ARG A 175 -19.66 8.07 -17.28
CA ARG A 175 -18.83 8.16 -18.50
C ARG A 175 -19.08 9.47 -19.20
N HIS A 176 -18.02 10.07 -19.71
CA HIS A 176 -18.11 11.37 -20.38
C HIS A 176 -17.19 11.43 -21.59
N ILE A 177 -17.67 12.08 -22.66
CA ILE A 177 -16.93 12.25 -23.91
C ILE A 177 -16.90 13.73 -24.26
N LEU A 178 -15.73 14.36 -24.08
CA LEU A 178 -15.48 15.73 -24.48
C LEU A 178 -15.06 15.77 -25.94
N ARG A 179 -15.72 16.60 -26.77
CA ARG A 179 -15.32 16.77 -28.18
C ARG A 179 -14.57 18.06 -28.35
N LEU A 180 -13.34 17.96 -28.86
CA LEU A 180 -12.43 19.09 -29.02
C LEU A 180 -12.09 19.32 -30.49
N ASP A 181 -11.82 20.57 -30.81
CA ASP A 181 -11.23 20.99 -32.07
C ASP A 181 -9.77 20.51 -32.13
N ASN A 182 -9.38 19.93 -33.26
CA ASN A 182 -8.03 19.46 -33.50
C ASN A 182 -7.45 20.00 -34.83
N ARG A 183 -7.94 21.15 -35.32
CA ARG A 183 -7.51 21.76 -36.59
C ARG A 183 -6.02 22.09 -36.65
N GLU A 184 -5.39 22.36 -35.51
CA GLU A 184 -3.95 22.65 -35.43
C GLU A 184 -3.13 21.39 -35.13
N ALA A 185 -3.76 20.21 -35.19
CA ALA A 185 -3.17 18.94 -34.83
C ALA A 185 -2.63 18.90 -33.38
N GLN A 186 -3.18 19.74 -32.49
CA GLN A 186 -2.69 19.95 -31.14
C GLN A 186 -2.97 18.78 -30.17
N TRP A 187 -3.69 17.75 -30.62
CA TRP A 187 -4.00 16.53 -29.85
C TRP A 187 -3.39 15.23 -30.43
N LEU A 188 -2.61 15.29 -31.51
CA LEU A 188 -1.89 14.12 -32.08
C LEU A 188 -0.84 13.50 -31.12
N PRO A 189 -0.85 12.17 -30.89
CA PRO A 189 0.23 11.47 -30.21
C PRO A 189 1.58 11.68 -30.92
N GLY A 190 2.63 12.04 -30.16
CA GLY A 190 3.97 12.29 -30.72
C GLY A 190 4.13 13.60 -31.49
N GLY A 191 3.07 14.40 -31.64
CA GLY A 191 3.18 15.81 -32.02
C GLY A 191 3.90 16.63 -30.95
N ARG A 192 4.15 17.92 -31.18
CA ARG A 192 4.66 18.86 -30.15
C ARG A 192 3.63 19.14 -29.04
N ASN A 193 2.75 18.19 -28.77
CA ASN A 193 1.46 18.41 -28.13
C ASN A 193 1.59 18.41 -26.62
N PHE A 194 1.57 19.63 -26.10
CA PHE A 194 1.70 19.95 -24.70
C PHE A 194 0.68 19.21 -23.80
N SER A 195 -0.56 19.05 -24.26
CA SER A 195 -1.64 18.45 -23.45
C SER A 195 -1.36 16.98 -23.05
N LEU A 196 -0.42 16.31 -23.74
CA LEU A 196 0.03 14.95 -23.47
C LEU A 196 1.43 14.87 -22.84
N LEU A 197 2.08 16.01 -22.57
CA LEU A 197 3.37 16.03 -21.88
C LEU A 197 3.20 15.84 -20.36
N GLY A 198 4.26 15.35 -19.74
CA GLY A 198 4.32 15.07 -18.30
C GLY A 198 3.88 13.64 -17.98
N LEU A 199 2.95 13.52 -17.03
CA LEU A 199 2.45 12.24 -16.54
C LEU A 199 1.76 11.41 -17.65
N PRO A 200 1.74 10.07 -17.50
CA PRO A 200 0.96 9.18 -18.37
C PRO A 200 -0.48 9.68 -18.56
N PHE A 201 -1.03 9.46 -19.75
CA PHE A 201 -2.36 9.97 -20.12
C PHE A 201 -3.44 9.49 -19.15
N GLU A 202 -3.32 8.24 -18.68
CA GLU A 202 -4.23 7.58 -17.76
C GLU A 202 -4.18 8.15 -16.33
N GLU A 203 -3.15 8.93 -16.00
CA GLU A 203 -3.03 9.61 -14.72
C GLU A 203 -3.61 11.03 -14.75
N LYS A 204 -3.89 11.56 -15.96
CA LYS A 204 -4.56 12.84 -16.12
C LYS A 204 -6.06 12.71 -15.81
N ARG A 205 -6.61 13.83 -15.39
CA ARG A 205 -7.99 14.08 -15.00
C ARG A 205 -8.52 15.27 -15.79
N LEU A 206 -9.83 15.28 -15.96
CA LEU A 206 -10.61 16.33 -16.56
C LEU A 206 -11.63 16.80 -15.52
N ILE A 207 -11.70 18.09 -15.24
CA ILE A 207 -12.87 18.70 -14.59
C ILE A 207 -13.64 19.49 -15.63
N LEU A 208 -14.94 19.24 -15.72
CA LEU A 208 -15.89 20.04 -16.48
C LEU A 208 -16.62 21.00 -15.53
N TYR A 209 -16.60 22.27 -15.87
CA TYR A 209 -17.33 23.32 -15.18
C TYR A 209 -18.43 23.87 -16.07
N HIS A 210 -19.58 24.16 -15.47
CA HIS A 210 -20.53 25.10 -16.04
C HIS A 210 -20.43 26.42 -15.29
N GLY A 211 -20.66 27.51 -15.99
CA GLY A 211 -20.74 28.80 -15.35
C GLY A 211 -21.79 29.70 -15.97
N PHE A 212 -22.11 30.75 -15.26
CA PHE A 212 -22.98 31.81 -15.73
C PHE A 212 -22.16 33.11 -15.75
N GLU A 213 -21.98 33.67 -16.94
CA GLU A 213 -21.36 34.99 -17.10
C GLU A 213 -22.39 36.05 -16.73
N LEU A 214 -22.13 36.76 -15.65
CA LEU A 214 -22.93 37.87 -15.14
C LEU A 214 -22.77 39.11 -16.05
N PRO A 215 -23.68 40.10 -15.99
CA PRO A 215 -23.60 41.31 -16.81
C PRO A 215 -22.31 42.13 -16.65
N ASN A 216 -21.59 41.97 -15.54
CA ASN A 216 -20.30 42.61 -15.27
C ASN A 216 -19.10 41.86 -15.91
N GLY A 217 -19.35 40.74 -16.60
CA GLY A 217 -18.33 39.89 -17.24
C GLY A 217 -17.70 38.84 -16.30
N GLN A 218 -18.06 38.83 -15.02
CA GLN A 218 -17.61 37.79 -14.08
C GLN A 218 -18.34 36.48 -14.37
N VAL A 219 -17.61 35.37 -14.34
CA VAL A 219 -18.20 34.03 -14.49
C VAL A 219 -18.10 33.31 -13.16
N GLU A 220 -19.24 32.87 -12.63
CA GLU A 220 -19.29 31.97 -11.49
C GLU A 220 -19.22 30.54 -12.01
N TRP A 221 -18.18 29.80 -11.62
CA TRP A 221 -17.94 28.43 -12.08
C TRP A 221 -18.41 27.41 -11.04
N LEU A 222 -19.21 26.45 -11.49
CA LEU A 222 -19.63 25.28 -10.72
C LEU A 222 -19.01 24.01 -11.35
N PRO A 223 -18.21 23.23 -10.62
CA PRO A 223 -17.75 21.93 -11.11
C PRO A 223 -18.96 21.00 -11.26
N LEU A 224 -19.10 20.38 -12.43
CA LEU A 224 -20.18 19.44 -12.72
C LEU A 224 -19.72 17.98 -12.74
N TYR A 225 -18.49 17.75 -13.18
CA TYR A 225 -17.97 16.42 -13.37
C TYR A 225 -16.45 16.41 -13.27
N GLN A 226 -15.90 15.36 -12.66
CA GLN A 226 -14.48 15.09 -12.62
C GLN A 226 -14.24 13.64 -13.05
N GLY A 227 -13.43 13.45 -14.09
CA GLY A 227 -13.13 12.12 -14.62
C GLY A 227 -11.64 11.89 -14.84
N ALA A 228 -11.18 10.66 -14.69
CA ALA A 228 -9.89 10.21 -15.19
C ALA A 228 -9.95 10.02 -16.71
N LEU A 229 -8.89 10.41 -17.42
CA LEU A 229 -8.79 10.20 -18.86
C LEU A 229 -8.55 8.71 -19.13
N THR A 230 -9.38 8.12 -19.99
CA THR A 230 -9.29 6.69 -20.31
C THR A 230 -8.88 6.45 -21.76
N ARG A 231 -9.27 7.35 -22.67
CA ARG A 231 -8.95 7.22 -24.09
C ARG A 231 -8.97 8.54 -24.84
N LEU A 232 -8.09 8.67 -25.83
CA LEU A 232 -8.26 9.58 -26.97
C LEU A 232 -8.80 8.81 -28.16
N GLY A 233 -9.98 9.21 -28.63
CA GLY A 233 -10.73 8.55 -29.68
C GLY A 233 -11.09 9.48 -30.84
N ASN A 234 -11.55 8.86 -31.93
CA ASN A 234 -12.18 9.55 -33.08
C ASN A 234 -11.37 10.74 -33.61
N MET A 235 -10.04 10.56 -33.66
CA MET A 235 -9.11 11.50 -34.25
C MET A 235 -9.30 11.51 -35.77
N THR A 236 -10.05 12.48 -36.27
CA THR A 236 -10.21 12.67 -37.71
C THR A 236 -9.23 13.74 -38.18
N ASP A 237 -8.34 13.38 -39.09
CA ASP A 237 -7.35 14.26 -39.74
C ASP A 237 -7.71 14.60 -41.19
N GLY A 238 -8.93 14.23 -41.61
CA GLY A 238 -9.34 14.26 -43.00
C GLY A 238 -9.49 15.66 -43.58
N TRP A 239 -8.98 15.84 -44.81
CA TRP A 239 -9.13 17.05 -45.65
C TRP A 239 -10.58 17.51 -45.91
N GLN A 240 -11.59 16.69 -45.58
CA GLN A 240 -13.02 16.96 -45.80
C GLN A 240 -13.87 16.98 -44.52
N GLU A 241 -13.37 16.44 -43.40
CA GLU A 241 -14.09 16.43 -42.12
C GLU A 241 -13.51 17.47 -41.18
N ARG A 242 -14.30 17.98 -40.23
CA ARG A 242 -13.74 18.84 -39.18
C ARG A 242 -12.70 18.04 -38.40
N HIS A 243 -11.49 18.59 -38.29
CA HIS A 243 -10.46 18.01 -37.44
C HIS A 243 -10.96 18.03 -35.99
N ARG A 244 -11.22 16.85 -35.43
CA ARG A 244 -11.75 16.70 -34.07
C ARG A 244 -11.02 15.59 -33.34
N VAL A 245 -11.07 15.65 -32.02
CA VAL A 245 -10.68 14.57 -31.12
C VAL A 245 -11.76 14.39 -30.06
N GLU A 246 -11.93 13.16 -29.61
CA GLU A 246 -12.78 12.83 -28.47
C GLU A 246 -11.89 12.44 -27.29
N VAL A 247 -12.06 13.12 -26.16
CA VAL A 247 -11.45 12.75 -24.88
C VAL A 247 -12.50 12.00 -24.09
N GLU A 248 -12.29 10.70 -23.94
CA GLU A 248 -13.13 9.84 -23.13
C GLU A 248 -12.61 9.82 -21.69
N THR A 249 -13.53 9.95 -20.74
CA THR A 249 -13.22 9.91 -19.32
C THR A 249 -14.19 8.99 -18.57
N GLU A 250 -13.70 8.46 -17.46
CA GLU A 250 -14.48 7.72 -16.46
C GLU A 250 -14.45 8.50 -15.15
N ASP A 251 -15.55 8.49 -14.40
CA ASP A 251 -15.66 9.17 -13.12
C ASP A 251 -14.45 8.86 -12.23
N TRP A 252 -13.88 9.93 -11.67
CA TRP A 252 -12.64 9.86 -10.93
C TRP A 252 -12.72 8.92 -9.73
N ILE A 253 -13.83 8.93 -9.00
CA ILE A 253 -14.03 8.07 -7.83
C ILE A 253 -14.09 6.60 -8.26
N THR A 254 -14.85 6.27 -9.31
CA THR A 254 -14.86 4.90 -9.85
C THR A 254 -13.47 4.46 -10.32
N HIS A 255 -12.77 5.32 -11.06
CA HIS A 255 -11.43 5.01 -11.54
C HIS A 255 -10.48 4.67 -10.37
N CYS A 256 -10.47 5.47 -9.31
CA CYS A 256 -9.70 5.18 -8.10
C CYS A 256 -10.13 3.90 -7.41
N LEU A 257 -11.44 3.67 -7.25
CA LEU A 257 -11.96 2.47 -6.59
C LEU A 257 -11.66 1.17 -7.38
N ASN A 258 -11.34 1.27 -8.67
CA ASN A 258 -10.90 0.15 -9.49
C ASN A 258 -9.40 -0.18 -9.31
N ARG A 259 -8.62 0.70 -8.66
CA ARG A 259 -7.23 0.42 -8.29
C ARG A 259 -7.18 -0.75 -7.31
N ARG A 260 -6.16 -1.59 -7.47
CA ARG A 260 -6.01 -2.81 -6.69
C ARG A 260 -5.28 -2.55 -5.39
N LEU A 261 -5.91 -2.93 -4.28
CA LEU A 261 -5.29 -2.97 -2.97
C LEU A 261 -4.44 -4.22 -2.83
N GLY A 262 -3.29 -4.04 -2.17
CA GLY A 262 -2.35 -5.11 -1.91
C GLY A 262 -1.88 -5.83 -3.18
N ALA A 263 -1.72 -5.08 -4.27
CA ALA A 263 -1.06 -5.59 -5.46
C ALA A 263 0.39 -5.97 -5.12
N PRO A 264 0.92 -7.05 -5.72
CA PRO A 264 2.32 -7.42 -5.50
C PRO A 264 3.24 -6.31 -6.01
N ALA A 265 4.44 -6.23 -5.43
CA ALA A 265 5.51 -5.38 -5.93
C ALA A 265 5.86 -5.76 -7.39
N PRO A 266 6.54 -4.90 -8.16
CA PRO A 266 7.04 -5.25 -9.50
C PRO A 266 7.87 -6.55 -9.52
N GLU A 267 8.57 -6.86 -8.43
CA GLU A 267 9.37 -8.09 -8.24
C GLU A 267 8.52 -9.34 -7.92
N GLY A 268 7.20 -9.19 -7.78
CA GLY A 268 6.26 -10.26 -7.42
C GLY A 268 6.10 -10.48 -5.92
N GLU A 269 6.78 -9.69 -5.08
CA GLU A 269 6.64 -9.75 -3.62
C GLU A 269 5.19 -9.42 -3.20
N ARG A 270 4.56 -10.31 -2.43
CA ARG A 270 3.19 -10.14 -1.93
C ARG A 270 3.17 -9.00 -0.90
N ARG A 271 2.32 -8.00 -1.12
CA ARG A 271 2.14 -6.85 -0.21
C ARG A 271 0.67 -6.64 0.14
N PRO A 272 0.03 -7.58 0.84
CA PRO A 272 -1.40 -7.46 1.16
C PRO A 272 -1.70 -6.17 1.94
N PHE A 273 -2.84 -5.55 1.66
CA PHE A 273 -3.39 -4.47 2.48
C PHE A 273 -4.00 -5.09 3.75
N MET A 274 -3.50 -4.69 4.92
CA MET A 274 -3.86 -5.32 6.18
C MET A 274 -4.10 -4.28 7.27
N ARG A 275 -5.15 -4.49 8.08
CA ARG A 275 -5.47 -3.71 9.29
C ARG A 275 -6.09 -4.61 10.35
N GLY A 276 -5.84 -4.30 11.62
CA GLY A 276 -6.47 -4.98 12.75
C GLY A 276 -6.13 -6.47 12.86
N VAL A 277 -7.10 -7.27 13.33
CA VAL A 277 -6.92 -8.70 13.67
C VAL A 277 -7.56 -9.62 12.65
N TYR A 278 -6.78 -10.50 12.01
CA TYR A 278 -7.29 -11.42 10.99
C TYR A 278 -6.52 -12.75 10.97
N ARG A 279 -6.96 -13.68 10.13
CA ARG A 279 -6.31 -14.97 9.92
C ARG A 279 -5.47 -14.95 8.65
N ALA A 280 -4.16 -15.08 8.78
CA ALA A 280 -3.19 -15.12 7.68
C ALA A 280 -2.81 -16.58 7.38
N ARG A 281 -2.60 -16.91 6.10
CA ARG A 281 -2.08 -18.22 5.69
C ARG A 281 -0.55 -18.18 5.57
N GLY A 282 0.12 -19.19 6.12
CA GLY A 282 1.56 -19.37 5.96
C GLY A 282 1.91 -20.15 4.69
N GLU A 283 2.98 -19.72 4.03
CA GLU A 283 3.57 -20.42 2.90
C GLU A 283 4.82 -21.16 3.35
N LEU A 284 4.96 -22.44 3.00
CA LEU A 284 6.15 -23.22 3.32
C LEU A 284 7.32 -22.71 2.49
N VAL A 285 8.34 -22.16 3.14
CA VAL A 285 9.54 -21.60 2.48
C VAL A 285 10.74 -22.52 2.55
N GLN A 286 10.88 -23.29 3.64
CA GLN A 286 12.03 -24.17 3.85
C GLN A 286 11.64 -25.36 4.73
N VAL A 287 12.32 -26.48 4.51
CA VAL A 287 12.30 -27.63 5.41
C VAL A 287 13.73 -27.86 5.90
N THR A 288 13.92 -27.94 7.21
CA THR A 288 15.13 -28.47 7.82
C THR A 288 14.93 -29.96 8.03
N ASP A 289 15.76 -30.76 7.37
CA ASP A 289 15.70 -32.22 7.45
C ASP A 289 15.97 -32.73 8.87
N PRO A 290 15.41 -33.90 9.24
CA PRO A 290 15.70 -34.51 10.52
C PRO A 290 17.20 -34.83 10.64
N ALA A 291 17.75 -34.69 11.84
CA ALA A 291 19.17 -34.90 12.09
C ALA A 291 19.37 -35.77 13.32
N VAL A 292 20.38 -36.64 13.28
CA VAL A 292 20.79 -37.46 14.44
C VAL A 292 22.18 -37.02 14.87
N SER A 293 22.35 -36.69 16.15
CA SER A 293 23.66 -36.34 16.70
C SER A 293 24.60 -37.56 16.71
N ALA A 294 25.90 -37.31 16.68
CA ALA A 294 26.87 -38.37 16.92
C ALA A 294 26.63 -39.00 18.31
N PRO A 295 26.64 -40.35 18.44
CA PRO A 295 26.54 -41.00 19.72
C PRO A 295 27.69 -40.66 20.66
N ALA A 296 27.35 -40.24 21.88
CA ALA A 296 28.29 -40.08 22.97
C ALA A 296 28.29 -41.34 23.83
N ARG A 297 29.47 -41.89 24.10
CA ARG A 297 29.65 -43.07 24.97
C ARG A 297 30.17 -42.66 26.33
N SER A 298 29.64 -43.28 27.39
CA SER A 298 30.17 -43.26 28.74
C SER A 298 30.31 -44.69 29.24
N GLY A 299 31.53 -45.14 29.51
CA GLY A 299 31.79 -46.55 29.84
C GLY A 299 33.21 -47.01 29.50
N SER A 300 33.50 -48.26 29.86
CA SER A 300 34.82 -48.89 29.70
C SER A 300 34.95 -49.80 28.48
N GLY A 301 33.83 -50.21 27.85
CA GLY A 301 33.87 -50.99 26.61
C GLY A 301 34.57 -50.24 25.48
N SER A 302 35.04 -50.97 24.47
CA SER A 302 35.81 -50.43 23.34
C SER A 302 34.94 -50.12 22.11
N ALA A 303 33.73 -50.69 22.00
CA ALA A 303 32.88 -50.58 20.83
C ALA A 303 32.34 -49.17 20.58
N VAL A 304 32.03 -48.90 19.31
CA VAL A 304 31.46 -47.63 18.82
C VAL A 304 30.04 -47.87 18.32
N LEU A 305 29.08 -47.08 18.81
CA LEU A 305 27.69 -47.10 18.32
C LEU A 305 27.59 -46.30 17.02
N THR A 306 26.91 -46.88 16.02
CA THR A 306 26.49 -46.17 14.82
C THR A 306 24.96 -46.18 14.73
N VAL A 307 24.37 -45.04 14.38
CA VAL A 307 22.92 -44.90 14.15
C VAL A 307 22.65 -44.91 12.65
N LEU A 308 21.59 -45.61 12.25
CA LEU A 308 21.11 -45.76 10.89
C LEU A 308 19.65 -45.28 10.79
N GLY A 309 19.27 -44.88 9.57
CA GLY A 309 17.91 -44.47 9.24
C GLY A 309 17.67 -42.96 9.41
N GLU A 310 16.48 -42.54 9.00
CA GLU A 310 16.01 -41.16 9.13
C GLU A 310 14.99 -41.10 10.26
N TYR A 311 15.14 -40.12 11.14
CA TYR A 311 14.22 -39.95 12.26
C TYR A 311 12.86 -39.42 11.77
N ARG A 312 11.79 -40.13 12.13
CA ARG A 312 10.39 -39.82 11.74
C ARG A 312 9.52 -39.37 12.92
N GLY A 313 10.12 -39.11 14.08
CA GLY A 313 9.38 -38.65 15.24
C GLY A 313 8.97 -37.19 15.12
N ALA A 314 7.88 -36.83 15.82
CA ALA A 314 7.30 -35.48 15.77
C ALA A 314 7.97 -34.49 16.75
N VAL A 315 8.78 -34.98 17.68
CA VAL A 315 9.49 -34.16 18.66
C VAL A 315 10.95 -34.58 18.69
N ASP A 316 11.83 -33.67 19.08
CA ASP A 316 13.21 -34.01 19.40
C ASP A 316 13.22 -35.05 20.53
N THR A 317 14.07 -36.06 20.42
CA THR A 317 14.10 -37.17 21.38
C THR A 317 15.52 -37.58 21.68
N ASP A 318 15.82 -37.62 22.98
CA ASP A 318 17.08 -38.12 23.50
C ASP A 318 16.97 -39.62 23.73
N PHE A 319 17.82 -40.39 23.07
CA PHE A 319 17.93 -41.83 23.22
C PHE A 319 19.05 -42.15 24.20
N LEU A 320 18.76 -43.01 25.17
CA LEU A 320 19.74 -43.64 26.05
C LEU A 320 19.73 -45.14 25.81
N LEU A 321 20.88 -45.70 25.46
CA LEU A 321 21.10 -47.13 25.33
C LEU A 321 22.07 -47.56 26.44
N GLN A 322 21.70 -48.54 27.26
CA GLN A 322 22.53 -49.05 28.35
C GLN A 322 22.79 -50.55 28.19
N ILE A 323 24.06 -50.93 28.21
CA ILE A 323 24.47 -52.33 28.14
C ILE A 323 24.10 -53.03 29.44
N THR A 324 23.36 -54.14 29.34
CA THR A 324 22.89 -54.95 30.47
C THR A 324 23.79 -56.14 30.75
N THR A 325 24.43 -56.72 29.74
CA THR A 325 25.40 -57.81 29.91
C THR A 325 26.67 -57.54 29.11
N SER A 326 27.84 -57.75 29.73
CA SER A 326 29.14 -57.61 29.05
C SER A 326 29.35 -58.70 27.99
N GLY A 327 30.12 -58.39 26.96
CA GLY A 327 30.51 -59.34 25.91
C GLY A 327 30.94 -58.67 24.62
N GLU A 328 31.22 -59.49 23.61
CA GLU A 328 31.48 -59.04 22.24
C GLU A 328 30.18 -58.58 21.55
N VAL A 329 30.30 -57.78 20.49
CA VAL A 329 29.17 -57.48 19.60
C VAL A 329 28.56 -58.80 19.08
N GLY A 330 27.24 -58.93 19.17
CA GLY A 330 26.48 -60.13 18.84
C GLY A 330 26.16 -61.05 20.02
N ALA A 331 26.78 -60.82 21.19
CA ALA A 331 26.54 -61.60 22.41
C ALA A 331 26.07 -60.74 23.59
N ALA A 332 26.62 -59.52 23.75
CA ALA A 332 26.17 -58.56 24.75
C ALA A 332 24.69 -58.19 24.54
N THR A 333 24.02 -57.81 25.63
CA THR A 333 22.63 -57.32 25.60
C THR A 333 22.54 -55.89 26.10
N PHE A 334 21.52 -55.16 25.65
CA PHE A 334 21.26 -53.79 26.07
C PHE A 334 19.75 -53.53 26.23
N SER A 335 19.46 -52.43 26.90
CA SER A 335 18.12 -51.81 27.00
C SER A 335 18.18 -50.38 26.49
N TRP A 336 17.07 -49.84 26.00
CA TRP A 336 17.04 -48.43 25.57
C TRP A 336 15.80 -47.68 26.04
N SER A 337 15.97 -46.38 26.19
CA SER A 337 15.03 -45.45 26.83
C SER A 337 15.01 -44.12 26.07
N ILE A 338 13.85 -43.46 26.08
CA ILE A 338 13.65 -42.09 25.56
C ILE A 338 13.39 -41.06 26.66
N ASN A 339 13.51 -41.48 27.92
CA ASN A 339 13.29 -40.64 29.10
C ASN A 339 14.44 -40.79 30.11
N ASN A 340 15.65 -40.90 29.60
CA ASN A 340 16.89 -40.96 30.38
C ASN A 340 16.91 -42.09 31.42
N GLY A 341 16.31 -43.25 31.09
CA GLY A 341 16.35 -44.45 31.92
C GLY A 341 15.31 -44.49 33.04
N GLN A 342 14.32 -43.58 33.05
CA GLN A 342 13.18 -43.68 33.96
C GLN A 342 12.29 -44.88 33.62
N SER A 343 12.12 -45.17 32.32
CA SER A 343 11.55 -46.42 31.81
C SER A 343 12.31 -46.91 30.59
N TRP A 344 12.26 -48.22 30.35
CA TRP A 344 12.88 -48.86 29.19
C TRP A 344 11.81 -49.19 28.16
N GLU A 345 12.02 -48.75 26.92
CA GLU A 345 11.12 -49.03 25.81
C GLU A 345 11.22 -50.51 25.39
N LYS A 346 12.46 -51.05 25.39
CA LYS A 346 12.75 -52.47 25.25
C LYS A 346 14.00 -52.84 26.03
N GLU A 347 14.03 -54.08 26.50
CA GLU A 347 15.12 -54.65 27.31
C GLU A 347 15.62 -55.97 26.70
N GLY A 348 16.82 -56.39 27.10
CA GLY A 348 17.40 -57.70 26.74
C GLY A 348 17.68 -57.88 25.25
N LEU A 349 17.82 -56.79 24.49
CA LEU A 349 18.11 -56.83 23.06
C LEU A 349 19.58 -57.17 22.84
N THR A 350 19.90 -58.07 21.92
CA THR A 350 21.29 -58.37 21.55
C THR A 350 21.92 -57.20 20.80
N CYS A 351 23.13 -56.79 21.18
CA CYS A 351 23.89 -55.75 20.50
C CYS A 351 24.35 -56.25 19.12
N GLY A 352 23.62 -55.87 18.05
CA GLY A 352 23.89 -56.33 16.69
C GLY A 352 25.06 -55.63 16.00
N GLY A 353 25.71 -56.34 15.07
CA GLY A 353 26.70 -55.79 14.13
C GLY A 353 26.04 -55.13 12.91
N ALA A 354 26.85 -54.61 11.99
CA ALA A 354 26.38 -53.91 10.79
C ALA A 354 25.50 -54.77 9.86
N ASP A 355 25.66 -56.09 9.89
CA ASP A 355 24.89 -57.09 9.16
C ASP A 355 23.48 -57.34 9.75
N LYS A 356 23.31 -57.03 11.04
CA LYS A 356 22.05 -57.22 11.76
C LYS A 356 21.77 -56.05 12.72
N PRO A 357 21.52 -54.84 12.20
CA PRO A 357 21.22 -53.67 13.02
C PRO A 357 19.93 -53.88 13.83
N VAL A 358 19.88 -53.30 15.02
CA VAL A 358 18.74 -53.39 15.94
C VAL A 358 17.83 -52.19 15.72
N THR A 359 16.61 -52.44 15.26
CA THR A 359 15.60 -51.40 15.04
C THR A 359 15.14 -50.82 16.38
N LEU A 360 15.18 -49.50 16.49
CA LEU A 360 14.60 -48.72 17.59
C LEU A 360 13.19 -48.25 17.19
N SER A 361 12.74 -47.11 17.72
CA SER A 361 11.50 -46.46 17.30
C SER A 361 11.73 -45.41 16.21
N GLN A 362 10.64 -44.92 15.62
CA GLN A 362 10.63 -43.74 14.73
C GLN A 362 11.58 -43.81 13.52
N GLY A 363 11.76 -45.02 12.96
CA GLY A 363 12.58 -45.23 11.76
C GLY A 363 14.08 -45.34 12.00
N LEU A 364 14.53 -45.27 13.25
CA LEU A 364 15.95 -45.42 13.60
C LEU A 364 16.32 -46.87 13.86
N ALA A 365 17.57 -47.20 13.55
CA ALA A 365 18.22 -48.46 13.92
C ALA A 365 19.64 -48.18 14.41
N VAL A 366 20.20 -49.10 15.19
CA VAL A 366 21.58 -48.97 15.68
C VAL A 366 22.35 -50.25 15.48
N PHE A 367 23.67 -50.12 15.35
CA PHE A 367 24.58 -51.25 15.42
C PHE A 367 25.89 -50.81 16.08
N TRP A 368 26.67 -51.80 16.52
CA TRP A 368 27.97 -51.57 17.14
C TRP A 368 29.08 -52.09 16.23
N GLN A 369 30.17 -51.33 16.17
CA GLN A 369 31.43 -51.77 15.58
C GLN A 369 32.37 -52.22 16.70
N PRO A 370 32.92 -53.45 16.63
CA PRO A 370 33.91 -53.94 17.58
C PRO A 370 35.12 -53.00 17.70
N GLY A 371 35.67 -52.89 18.90
CA GLY A 371 36.84 -52.06 19.21
C GLY A 371 38.07 -52.89 19.57
N SER A 372 39.09 -52.23 20.14
CA SER A 372 40.25 -52.92 20.71
C SER A 372 40.00 -53.26 22.19
N GLY A 373 39.98 -54.55 22.52
CA GLY A 373 39.64 -55.04 23.86
C GLY A 373 38.15 -55.37 23.99
N SER A 374 37.65 -55.55 25.21
CA SER A 374 36.24 -55.93 25.43
C SER A 374 35.29 -54.92 24.82
N ASP A 375 34.52 -55.36 23.81
CA ASP A 375 33.63 -54.47 23.04
C ASP A 375 32.64 -53.73 23.94
N LEU A 376 31.89 -54.45 24.76
CA LEU A 376 30.78 -53.90 25.54
C LEU A 376 30.86 -54.40 26.99
N VAL A 377 30.78 -53.47 27.94
CA VAL A 377 30.78 -53.76 29.38
C VAL A 377 29.42 -53.39 29.98
N ALA A 378 28.87 -54.24 30.83
CA ALA A 378 27.62 -53.95 31.53
C ALA A 378 27.72 -52.62 32.30
N GLY A 379 26.76 -51.73 32.08
CA GLY A 379 26.77 -50.37 32.60
C GLY A 379 27.27 -49.32 31.60
N ASP A 380 27.89 -49.70 30.48
CA ASP A 380 28.19 -48.76 29.40
C ASP A 380 26.91 -48.11 28.89
N ARG A 381 26.99 -46.80 28.62
CA ARG A 381 25.88 -45.97 28.14
C ARG A 381 26.26 -45.30 26.83
N PHE A 382 25.31 -45.27 25.91
CA PHE A 382 25.39 -44.51 24.68
C PHE A 382 24.19 -43.58 24.60
N THR A 383 24.43 -42.31 24.33
CA THR A 383 23.39 -41.29 24.19
C THR A 383 23.49 -40.57 22.86
N PHE A 384 22.36 -40.32 22.22
CA PHE A 384 22.27 -39.45 21.05
C PHE A 384 20.92 -38.75 21.00
N THR A 385 20.86 -37.59 20.36
CA THR A 385 19.63 -36.83 20.15
C THR A 385 19.19 -36.99 18.70
N ALA A 386 17.95 -37.38 18.48
CA ALA A 386 17.30 -37.33 17.18
C ALA A 386 16.42 -36.08 17.11
N ARG A 387 16.73 -35.18 16.18
CA ARG A 387 16.00 -33.94 15.94
C ARG A 387 14.93 -34.16 14.88
N ALA A 388 13.71 -33.78 15.19
CA ALA A 388 12.58 -33.83 14.27
C ALA A 388 12.77 -32.85 13.10
N PRO A 389 12.14 -33.09 11.94
CA PRO A 389 12.15 -32.11 10.86
C PRO A 389 11.50 -30.79 11.32
N VAL A 390 12.01 -29.67 10.82
CA VAL A 390 11.44 -28.35 11.10
C VAL A 390 10.95 -27.72 9.81
N TYR A 391 9.67 -27.37 9.76
CA TYR A 391 9.02 -26.73 8.63
C TYR A 391 8.95 -25.23 8.89
N HIS A 392 9.55 -24.45 8.01
CA HIS A 392 9.58 -22.99 8.10
C HIS A 392 8.52 -22.43 7.16
N TYR A 393 7.57 -21.70 7.72
CA TYR A 393 6.51 -21.01 7.02
C TYR A 393 6.72 -19.50 7.14
N ARG A 394 6.30 -18.77 6.11
CA ARG A 394 6.29 -17.30 6.13
C ARG A 394 4.88 -16.77 5.95
N LEU A 395 4.49 -15.83 6.81
CA LEU A 395 3.29 -15.02 6.64
C LEU A 395 3.64 -13.76 5.84
N ALA A 396 2.91 -13.48 4.76
CA ALA A 396 3.07 -12.23 4.03
C ALA A 396 2.56 -11.04 4.86
N GLY A 397 3.27 -9.92 4.80
CA GLY A 397 2.83 -8.66 5.41
C GLY A 397 3.40 -8.29 6.78
N ALA A 398 4.41 -9.03 7.25
CA ALA A 398 5.23 -8.64 8.39
C ALA A 398 5.89 -7.26 8.17
N PRO A 399 6.26 -6.50 9.23
CA PRO A 399 6.12 -6.86 10.64
C PRO A 399 4.66 -6.80 11.14
N PHE A 400 4.34 -7.65 12.12
CA PHE A 400 3.06 -7.69 12.83
C PHE A 400 3.24 -7.22 14.27
N ALA A 401 2.24 -6.55 14.84
CA ALA A 401 2.22 -6.24 16.27
C ALA A 401 2.23 -7.51 17.14
N ALA A 402 1.54 -8.58 16.70
CA ALA A 402 1.57 -9.89 17.36
C ALA A 402 1.11 -11.04 16.44
N ILE A 403 1.62 -12.24 16.72
CA ILE A 403 1.05 -13.51 16.25
C ILE A 403 0.47 -14.22 17.47
N THR A 404 -0.86 -14.19 17.59
CA THR A 404 -1.56 -14.57 18.83
C THR A 404 -1.91 -16.05 18.92
N THR A 405 -2.06 -16.72 17.78
CA THR A 405 -2.41 -18.15 17.72
C THR A 405 -1.95 -18.71 16.38
N VAL A 406 -1.34 -19.90 16.38
CA VAL A 406 -1.02 -20.65 15.16
C VAL A 406 -1.96 -21.84 15.05
N TYR A 407 -2.42 -22.10 13.82
CA TYR A 407 -3.32 -23.19 13.49
C TYR A 407 -2.63 -24.14 12.50
N LEU A 408 -2.63 -25.43 12.82
CA LEU A 408 -2.18 -26.51 11.95
C LEU A 408 -3.40 -27.29 11.49
N ASN A 409 -3.70 -27.30 10.19
CA ASN A 409 -4.92 -27.92 9.63
C ASN A 409 -6.20 -27.48 10.37
N ASP A 410 -6.30 -26.17 10.62
CA ASP A 410 -7.40 -25.51 11.34
C ASP A 410 -7.52 -25.76 12.86
N GLU A 411 -6.63 -26.54 13.45
CA GLU A 411 -6.56 -26.74 14.90
C GLU A 411 -5.53 -25.82 15.54
N ALA A 412 -5.89 -25.14 16.63
CA ALA A 412 -4.96 -24.26 17.35
C ALA A 412 -3.89 -25.10 18.08
N VAL A 413 -2.61 -24.77 17.87
CA VAL A 413 -1.47 -25.51 18.44
C VAL A 413 -0.51 -24.56 19.12
N TRP A 414 0.04 -25.00 20.25
CA TRP A 414 1.03 -24.26 21.05
C TRP A 414 2.35 -25.02 21.19
N GLU A 415 2.32 -26.35 21.16
CA GLU A 415 3.51 -27.19 21.32
C GLU A 415 4.24 -27.37 19.97
N GLY A 416 5.59 -27.28 20.00
CA GLY A 416 6.41 -27.47 18.80
C GLY A 416 6.26 -26.39 17.74
N VAL A 417 5.71 -25.22 18.11
CA VAL A 417 5.55 -24.07 17.22
C VAL A 417 6.25 -22.86 17.82
N THR A 418 7.06 -22.18 17.01
CA THR A 418 7.56 -20.83 17.31
C THR A 418 7.10 -19.88 16.21
N ALA A 419 6.80 -18.64 16.57
CA ALA A 419 6.35 -17.61 15.64
C ALA A 419 7.04 -16.28 15.96
N GLU A 420 7.55 -15.61 14.94
CA GLU A 420 8.24 -14.32 15.07
C GLU A 420 7.42 -13.23 14.36
N PRO A 421 6.77 -12.31 15.10
CA PRO A 421 5.91 -11.29 14.51
C PRO A 421 6.64 -10.32 13.57
N GLU A 422 7.92 -10.02 13.84
CA GLU A 422 8.70 -9.05 13.06
C GLU A 422 9.01 -9.54 11.64
N THR A 423 9.32 -10.83 11.49
CA THR A 423 9.64 -11.46 10.20
C THR A 423 8.44 -12.15 9.59
N GLY A 424 7.43 -12.48 10.40
CA GLY A 424 6.31 -13.33 10.00
C GLY A 424 6.67 -14.80 9.87
N ASP A 425 7.86 -15.21 10.32
CA ASP A 425 8.32 -16.59 10.22
C ASP A 425 7.66 -17.45 11.32
N ILE A 426 7.18 -18.63 10.93
CA ILE A 426 6.60 -19.65 11.81
C ILE A 426 7.38 -20.94 11.59
N MET A 427 7.96 -21.48 12.67
CA MET A 427 8.62 -22.78 12.64
C MET A 427 7.71 -23.82 13.29
N VAL A 428 7.50 -24.94 12.60
CA VAL A 428 6.70 -26.07 13.08
C VAL A 428 7.59 -27.31 13.12
N THR A 429 7.79 -27.88 14.30
CA THR A 429 8.58 -29.10 14.49
C THR A 429 7.71 -30.34 14.31
N GLY A 430 8.22 -31.33 13.59
CA GLY A 430 7.67 -32.68 13.55
C GLY A 430 6.87 -33.03 12.30
N ARG A 431 5.77 -32.32 12.03
CA ARG A 431 4.84 -32.69 10.94
C ARG A 431 4.56 -31.51 10.03
N SER A 432 4.48 -31.78 8.71
CA SER A 432 3.97 -30.81 7.76
C SER A 432 2.46 -30.65 7.93
N ALA A 433 1.99 -29.42 7.80
CA ALA A 433 0.57 -29.08 7.87
C ALA A 433 0.26 -27.87 6.98
N GLN A 434 -1.02 -27.61 6.76
CA GLN A 434 -1.45 -26.28 6.36
C GLN A 434 -1.35 -25.35 7.57
N VAL A 435 -0.54 -24.30 7.44
CA VAL A 435 -0.34 -23.32 8.52
C VAL A 435 -1.18 -22.08 8.24
N SER A 436 -1.91 -21.64 9.25
CA SER A 436 -2.45 -20.30 9.32
C SER A 436 -2.23 -19.72 10.72
N ALA A 437 -2.30 -18.41 10.87
CA ALA A 437 -2.12 -17.76 12.15
C ALA A 437 -3.09 -16.61 12.34
N ARG A 438 -3.54 -16.39 13.57
CA ARG A 438 -4.26 -15.19 13.96
C ARG A 438 -3.23 -14.10 14.26
N VAL A 439 -3.19 -13.09 13.41
CA VAL A 439 -2.22 -11.98 13.49
C VAL A 439 -2.94 -10.69 13.86
N VAL A 440 -2.19 -9.80 14.50
CA VAL A 440 -2.57 -8.42 14.78
C VAL A 440 -1.62 -7.53 13.99
N LYS A 441 -2.12 -6.86 12.94
CA LYS A 441 -1.28 -5.97 12.14
C LYS A 441 -0.96 -4.69 12.89
N ASP A 442 -1.99 -4.05 13.43
CA ASP A 442 -1.96 -2.79 14.14
C ASP A 442 -3.17 -2.68 15.09
N ASN A 443 -3.28 -1.54 15.77
CA ASN A 443 -4.41 -1.24 16.65
C ASN A 443 -5.64 -0.68 15.88
N THR A 444 -5.52 -0.45 14.57
CA THR A 444 -6.59 0.09 13.72
C THR A 444 -7.60 -1.01 13.42
N THR A 445 -8.57 -1.14 14.30
CA THR A 445 -9.60 -2.20 14.25
C THR A 445 -10.98 -1.66 13.90
N HIS A 446 -11.22 -0.35 14.00
CA HIS A 446 -12.52 0.21 13.70
C HIS A 446 -12.77 0.21 12.19
N PRO A 447 -13.90 -0.33 11.69
CA PRO A 447 -14.18 -0.43 10.25
C PRO A 447 -14.12 0.90 9.51
N VAL A 448 -14.56 2.00 10.14
CA VAL A 448 -14.50 3.35 9.55
C VAL A 448 -13.06 3.77 9.27
N ASP A 449 -12.13 3.53 10.21
CA ASP A 449 -10.71 3.86 10.02
C ASP A 449 -10.11 3.02 8.89
N ILE A 450 -10.47 1.74 8.83
CA ILE A 450 -10.01 0.85 7.76
C ILE A 450 -10.55 1.32 6.40
N MET A 451 -11.80 1.79 6.32
CA MET A 451 -12.35 2.36 5.09
C MET A 451 -11.66 3.67 4.70
N LEU A 452 -11.33 4.55 5.65
CA LEU A 452 -10.54 5.76 5.41
C LEU A 452 -9.15 5.43 4.87
N ASP A 453 -8.51 4.40 5.43
CA ASP A 453 -7.20 3.93 4.95
C ASP A 453 -7.29 3.35 3.53
N VAL A 454 -8.34 2.56 3.24
CA VAL A 454 -8.60 2.04 1.88
C VAL A 454 -8.79 3.18 0.88
N LEU A 455 -9.61 4.18 1.23
CA LEU A 455 -9.88 5.33 0.37
C LEU A 455 -8.63 6.19 0.18
N SER A 456 -7.84 6.38 1.24
CA SER A 456 -6.57 7.10 1.18
C SER A 456 -5.54 6.38 0.30
N GLU A 457 -5.43 5.06 0.42
CA GLU A 457 -4.52 4.22 -0.38
C GLU A 457 -4.78 4.35 -1.89
N VAL A 458 -6.05 4.52 -2.29
CA VAL A 458 -6.41 4.73 -3.70
C VAL A 458 -6.50 6.20 -4.12
N GLY A 459 -6.07 7.14 -3.27
CA GLY A 459 -6.03 8.56 -3.58
C GLY A 459 -7.37 9.29 -3.49
N LEU A 460 -8.30 8.80 -2.67
CA LEU A 460 -9.63 9.38 -2.46
C LEU A 460 -9.79 10.09 -1.10
N LYS A 461 -8.69 10.33 -0.39
CA LYS A 461 -8.71 11.02 0.92
C LYS A 461 -9.46 12.36 0.88
N GLU A 462 -9.22 13.17 -0.14
CA GLU A 462 -9.86 14.49 -0.31
C GLU A 462 -11.34 14.41 -0.69
N ALA A 463 -11.78 13.28 -1.24
CA ALA A 463 -13.18 13.05 -1.55
C ALA A 463 -13.98 12.63 -0.30
N VAL A 464 -13.34 12.33 0.83
CA VAL A 464 -14.05 11.89 2.03
C VAL A 464 -14.74 13.06 2.72
N ASN A 465 -16.04 12.93 2.95
CA ASN A 465 -16.75 13.82 3.87
C ASN A 465 -16.44 13.42 5.32
N GLN A 466 -15.42 14.06 5.92
CA GLN A 466 -14.88 13.67 7.23
C GLN A 466 -15.95 13.70 8.34
N GLU A 467 -16.86 14.67 8.34
CA GLU A 467 -17.93 14.78 9.34
C GLU A 467 -18.84 13.54 9.36
N SER A 468 -19.20 13.02 8.18
CA SER A 468 -20.03 11.82 8.07
C SER A 468 -19.32 10.57 8.61
N PHE A 469 -18.01 10.46 8.39
CA PHE A 469 -17.18 9.36 8.88
C PHE A 469 -16.99 9.43 10.40
N ASP A 470 -16.68 10.61 10.94
CA ASP A 470 -16.55 10.83 12.38
C ASP A 470 -17.86 10.53 13.11
N LEU A 471 -18.99 11.00 12.55
CA LEU A 471 -20.31 10.69 13.09
C LEU A 471 -20.58 9.18 13.08
N ALA A 472 -20.39 8.50 11.95
CA ALA A 472 -20.62 7.05 11.84
C ALA A 472 -19.77 6.25 12.84
N LYS A 473 -18.50 6.64 13.02
CA LYS A 473 -17.59 6.05 14.01
C LYS A 473 -18.07 6.28 15.45
N SER A 474 -18.49 7.50 15.77
CA SER A 474 -18.99 7.84 17.11
C SER A 474 -20.24 7.05 17.52
N LEU A 475 -21.06 6.65 16.54
CA LEU A 475 -22.28 5.87 16.74
C LEU A 475 -22.02 4.37 16.91
N THR A 476 -20.81 3.89 16.66
CA THR A 476 -20.45 2.46 16.61
C THR A 476 -19.14 2.12 17.33
N PRO A 477 -18.86 2.68 18.52
CA PRO A 477 -17.54 2.64 19.14
C PRO A 477 -16.97 1.24 19.41
N GLU A 478 -17.84 0.24 19.56
CA GLU A 478 -17.47 -1.15 19.85
C GLU A 478 -17.21 -2.00 18.59
N TYR A 479 -17.38 -1.43 17.38
CA TYR A 479 -17.18 -2.18 16.15
C TYR A 479 -15.69 -2.43 15.91
N ALA A 480 -15.35 -3.70 15.72
CA ALA A 480 -14.00 -4.13 15.39
C ALA A 480 -14.01 -5.14 14.25
N VAL A 481 -13.19 -4.90 13.23
CA VAL A 481 -12.92 -5.81 12.13
C VAL A 481 -11.42 -5.81 11.82
N GLY A 482 -10.89 -6.94 11.38
CA GLY A 482 -9.59 -6.97 10.73
C GLY A 482 -9.73 -7.45 9.30
N VAL A 483 -8.88 -6.92 8.43
CA VAL A 483 -8.92 -7.20 7.00
C VAL A 483 -7.55 -7.60 6.49
N CYS A 484 -7.55 -8.47 5.48
CA CYS A 484 -6.40 -8.79 4.66
C CYS A 484 -6.89 -8.90 3.22
N PHE A 485 -6.52 -7.91 2.41
CA PHE A 485 -6.91 -7.82 1.02
C PHE A 485 -5.68 -7.94 0.14
N GLU A 486 -5.74 -8.85 -0.81
CA GLU A 486 -4.62 -9.12 -1.70
C GLU A 486 -5.08 -9.05 -3.15
N ASN A 487 -4.52 -8.08 -3.86
CA ASN A 487 -4.70 -7.91 -5.30
C ASN A 487 -6.16 -7.81 -5.74
N ILE A 488 -7.02 -7.18 -4.92
CA ILE A 488 -8.45 -6.93 -5.22
C ILE A 488 -8.73 -5.44 -5.42
N PRO A 489 -9.71 -5.04 -6.24
CA PRO A 489 -10.13 -3.64 -6.35
C PRO A 489 -10.58 -3.06 -5.00
N ALA A 490 -10.31 -1.78 -4.74
CA ALA A 490 -10.76 -1.10 -3.53
C ALA A 490 -12.29 -1.08 -3.40
N SER A 491 -13.04 -0.98 -4.51
CA SER A 491 -14.51 -1.13 -4.52
C SER A 491 -14.96 -2.47 -3.93
N GLN A 492 -14.27 -3.55 -4.28
CA GLN A 492 -14.54 -4.89 -3.76
C GLN A 492 -14.16 -5.01 -2.28
N ALA A 493 -13.03 -4.44 -1.88
CA ALA A 493 -12.59 -4.41 -0.48
C ALA A 493 -13.60 -3.66 0.42
N LEU A 494 -14.02 -2.47 0.01
CA LEU A 494 -15.06 -1.70 0.71
C LEU A 494 -16.36 -2.48 0.80
N ARG A 495 -16.82 -3.11 -0.29
CA ARG A 495 -18.00 -3.98 -0.28
C ARG A 495 -17.88 -5.12 0.74
N GLU A 496 -16.71 -5.74 0.87
CA GLU A 496 -16.48 -6.81 1.83
C GLU A 496 -16.47 -6.34 3.29
N ILE A 497 -16.04 -5.10 3.55
CA ILE A 497 -16.16 -4.45 4.86
C ILE A 497 -17.64 -4.14 5.14
N LEU A 498 -18.30 -3.43 4.21
CA LEU A 498 -19.70 -3.02 4.31
C LEU A 498 -20.63 -4.22 4.50
N ARG A 499 -20.41 -5.34 3.80
CA ARG A 499 -21.22 -6.57 3.97
C ARG A 499 -21.16 -7.15 5.38
N ARG A 500 -20.09 -6.91 6.13
CA ARG A 500 -19.88 -7.42 7.50
C ARG A 500 -20.22 -6.37 8.57
N THR A 501 -20.59 -5.16 8.15
CA THR A 501 -20.87 -4.03 9.02
C THR A 501 -22.25 -3.46 8.67
N LEU A 502 -22.77 -2.55 9.48
CA LEU A 502 -24.06 -1.92 9.26
C LEU A 502 -23.83 -0.46 8.81
N TYR A 503 -23.15 -0.30 7.68
CA TYR A 503 -22.93 1.02 7.08
C TYR A 503 -23.45 1.09 5.65
N ASP A 504 -23.96 2.26 5.29
CA ASP A 504 -24.22 2.66 3.92
C ASP A 504 -23.14 3.63 3.47
N LEU A 505 -22.53 3.38 2.31
CA LEU A 505 -21.52 4.23 1.68
C LEU A 505 -22.04 4.69 0.32
N TRP A 506 -22.02 5.98 0.03
CA TRP A 506 -22.45 6.52 -1.25
C TRP A 506 -21.61 7.73 -1.67
N VAL A 507 -21.76 8.12 -2.93
CA VAL A 507 -21.13 9.31 -3.50
C VAL A 507 -22.20 10.38 -3.72
N ASP A 508 -21.92 11.60 -3.28
CA ASP A 508 -22.81 12.76 -3.38
C ASP A 508 -21.99 13.99 -3.78
N PHE A 509 -22.23 14.53 -4.98
CA PHE A 509 -21.49 15.67 -5.55
C PHE A 509 -19.96 15.57 -5.50
N GLY A 510 -19.41 14.37 -5.74
CA GLY A 510 -17.97 14.13 -5.70
C GLY A 510 -17.41 13.89 -4.29
N GLU A 511 -18.25 13.90 -3.27
CA GLU A 511 -17.90 13.49 -1.91
C GLU A 511 -18.36 12.06 -1.62
N ILE A 512 -17.53 11.30 -0.92
CA ILE A 512 -17.82 9.98 -0.39
C ILE A 512 -18.34 10.16 1.03
N LYS A 513 -19.59 9.75 1.25
CA LYS A 513 -20.31 9.87 2.52
C LYS A 513 -20.62 8.50 3.07
N ILE A 514 -20.72 8.41 4.39
CA ILE A 514 -21.08 7.19 5.11
C ILE A 514 -22.19 7.47 6.13
N ARG A 515 -23.01 6.47 6.39
CA ARG A 515 -24.02 6.48 7.44
C ARG A 515 -24.03 5.13 8.16
N ALA A 516 -24.07 5.17 9.49
CA ALA A 516 -24.33 3.99 10.31
C ALA A 516 -25.83 3.66 10.32
N TYR A 517 -26.17 2.40 10.10
CA TYR A 517 -27.53 1.89 10.23
C TYR A 517 -27.73 1.35 11.65
N LEU A 518 -28.52 2.07 12.45
CA LEU A 518 -28.78 1.75 13.86
C LEU A 518 -30.04 0.90 14.07
N GLY A 519 -30.78 0.57 13.01
CA GLY A 519 -32.02 -0.22 13.10
C GLY A 519 -33.22 0.53 13.69
N GLU A 520 -33.12 1.84 13.91
CA GLU A 520 -34.22 2.69 14.37
C GLU A 520 -34.76 3.52 13.19
N GLU A 521 -35.99 3.21 12.76
CA GLU A 521 -36.83 4.12 11.96
C GLU A 521 -37.73 4.97 12.87
#